data_AF-A0A7S0EA14-F1
#
_entry.id   AF-A0A7S0EA14-F1
#
_cell.length_a   1.000
_cell.length_b   1.000
_cell.length_c   1.000
_cell.angle_alpha   90.00
_cell.angle_beta   90.00
_cell.angle_gamma   90.00
#
_symmetry.space_group_name_H-M   'P 1'
#
loop_
_entity.id
_entity.type
_entity.pdbx_description
1 polymer ?
#
loop_
_entity_poly.entity_id
_entity_poly.type
_entity_poly.pdbx_seq_one_letter_code
_entity_poly.pdbx_strand_id
1 'polypeptide(L)'
;LLLTARRGLVSCDVREHSEDVSFSSQLALFRDANAVIAPHGAGLSNMVACKPLTLVVECLVAGREINILYAVMAYKLRLRYIGHSVRQARQDAPMSVSADEVVRLVKTNLSPSPSP
;
A
#
# COMPACT_ATOMS: atom_id res chain seq x y z
N LEU A 1 -0.87 -10.30 -8.30
CA LEU A 1 -1.48 -9.64 -7.12
C LEU A 1 -2.87 -9.07 -7.42
N LEU A 2 -3.01 -8.21 -8.45
CA LEU A 2 -4.24 -7.46 -8.74
C LEU A 2 -5.51 -8.32 -8.92
N LEU A 3 -5.43 -9.38 -9.71
CA LEU A 3 -6.57 -10.28 -9.98
C LEU A 3 -7.07 -10.98 -8.71
N THR A 4 -6.16 -11.44 -7.86
CA THR A 4 -6.52 -12.11 -6.60
C THR A 4 -6.99 -11.10 -5.55
N ALA A 5 -6.40 -9.90 -5.50
CA ALA A 5 -6.87 -8.82 -4.65
C ALA A 5 -8.33 -8.42 -4.99
N ARG A 6 -8.68 -8.32 -6.27
CA ARG A 6 -10.06 -8.10 -6.73
C ARG A 6 -11.03 -9.18 -6.23
N ARG A 7 -10.62 -10.45 -6.25
CA ARG A 7 -11.43 -11.56 -5.73
C ARG A 7 -11.61 -11.52 -4.22
N GLY A 8 -10.59 -11.08 -3.47
CA GLY A 8 -10.67 -10.97 -2.00
C GLY A 8 -11.35 -9.70 -1.50
N LEU A 9 -11.33 -8.63 -2.31
CA LEU A 9 -11.86 -7.29 -2.03
C LEU A 9 -13.03 -6.97 -2.95
N VAL A 10 -14.03 -7.86 -3.00
CA VAL A 10 -15.18 -7.78 -3.92
C VAL A 10 -15.99 -6.47 -3.84
N SER A 11 -15.95 -5.77 -2.71
CA SER A 11 -16.62 -4.48 -2.51
C SER A 11 -15.72 -3.27 -2.78
N CYS A 12 -14.48 -3.49 -3.23
CA CYS A 12 -13.50 -2.43 -3.48
C CYS A 12 -13.24 -2.29 -4.98
N ASP A 13 -13.16 -1.05 -5.44
CA ASP A 13 -12.58 -0.74 -6.74
C ASP A 13 -11.05 -0.83 -6.64
N VAL A 14 -10.48 -1.90 -7.21
CA VAL A 14 -9.02 -2.10 -7.26
C VAL A 14 -8.48 -1.46 -8.52
N ARG A 15 -7.44 -0.62 -8.40
CA ARG A 15 -6.78 0.05 -9.52
C ARG A 15 -5.29 -0.22 -9.49
N GLU A 16 -4.68 -0.25 -10.67
CA GLU A 16 -3.23 -0.41 -10.85
C GLU A 16 -2.60 0.97 -11.09
N HIS A 17 -1.43 1.20 -10.50
CA HIS A 17 -0.59 2.36 -10.79
C HIS A 17 0.50 1.93 -11.77
N SER A 18 0.71 2.75 -12.81
CA SER A 18 1.78 2.61 -13.80
C SER A 18 2.38 3.99 -14.08
N GLU A 19 3.64 4.02 -14.51
CA GLU A 19 4.32 5.23 -14.97
C GLU A 19 3.90 5.66 -16.38
N ASP A 20 3.16 4.82 -17.12
CA ASP A 20 2.71 5.09 -18.50
C ASP A 20 1.59 6.14 -18.59
N VAL A 21 0.99 6.52 -17.45
CA VAL A 21 -0.05 7.55 -17.40
C VAL A 21 0.51 8.88 -16.93
N SER A 22 -0.17 9.98 -17.29
CA SER A 22 0.28 11.32 -16.90
C SER A 22 0.46 11.45 -15.39
N PHE A 23 1.45 12.25 -14.96
CA PHE A 23 1.74 12.42 -13.54
C PHE A 23 0.52 12.87 -12.72
N SER A 24 -0.33 13.74 -13.27
CA SER A 24 -1.58 14.15 -12.61
C SER A 24 -2.57 13.00 -12.44
N SER A 25 -2.67 12.11 -13.43
CA SER A 25 -3.46 10.88 -13.32
C SER A 25 -2.91 9.94 -12.25
N GLN A 26 -1.59 9.83 -12.13
CA GLN A 26 -0.97 9.04 -11.07
C GLN A 26 -1.35 9.59 -9.69
N LEU A 27 -1.20 10.90 -9.46
CA LEU A 27 -1.58 11.51 -8.18
C LEU A 27 -3.07 11.43 -7.89
N ALA A 28 -3.93 11.51 -8.91
CA ALA A 28 -5.38 11.35 -8.74
C ALA A 28 -5.74 9.95 -8.20
N LEU A 29 -5.05 8.90 -8.65
CA LEU A 29 -5.24 7.54 -8.10
C LEU A 29 -4.95 7.49 -6.60
N PHE A 30 -3.84 8.10 -6.16
CA PHE A 30 -3.46 8.14 -4.74
C PHE A 30 -4.42 8.99 -3.91
N ARG A 31 -4.85 10.15 -4.43
CA ARG A 31 -5.82 11.03 -3.77
C ARG A 31 -7.15 10.33 -3.48
N ASP A 32 -7.63 9.56 -4.44
CA ASP A 32 -8.95 8.93 -4.34
C ASP A 32 -8.90 7.63 -3.51
N ALA A 33 -7.73 6.99 -3.39
CA ALA A 33 -7.53 5.71 -2.72
C ALA A 33 -7.94 5.73 -1.23
N ASN A 34 -8.55 4.64 -0.77
CA ASN A 34 -8.73 4.36 0.67
C ASN A 34 -7.60 3.48 1.22
N ALA A 35 -6.95 2.71 0.35
CA ALA A 35 -5.76 1.95 0.66
C ALA A 35 -4.80 1.93 -0.55
N VAL A 36 -3.51 2.00 -0.27
CA VAL A 36 -2.40 1.83 -1.22
C VAL A 36 -1.61 0.61 -0.77
N ILE A 37 -1.30 -0.28 -1.71
CA ILE A 37 -0.54 -1.50 -1.47
C ILE A 37 0.57 -1.52 -2.50
N ALA A 38 1.83 -1.47 -2.05
CA ALA A 38 2.95 -1.36 -2.96
C ALA A 38 4.22 -2.00 -2.37
N PRO A 39 5.08 -2.63 -3.21
CA PRO A 39 6.46 -2.89 -2.83
C PRO A 39 7.19 -1.59 -2.45
N HIS A 40 8.20 -1.72 -1.58
CA HIS A 40 9.12 -0.61 -1.30
C HIS A 40 9.65 0.01 -2.61
N GLY A 41 9.61 1.34 -2.72
CA GLY A 41 10.14 2.07 -3.89
C GLY A 41 9.23 2.11 -5.12
N ALA A 42 8.10 1.40 -5.15
CA ALA A 42 7.19 1.37 -6.30
C ALA A 42 6.27 2.62 -6.36
N GLY A 43 6.86 3.81 -6.47
CA GLY A 43 6.11 5.08 -6.56
C GLY A 43 5.47 5.54 -5.24
N LEU A 44 5.88 4.95 -4.11
CA LEU A 44 5.22 5.15 -2.81
C LEU A 44 5.32 6.58 -2.27
N SER A 45 6.26 7.40 -2.77
CA SER A 45 6.31 8.84 -2.53
C SER A 45 5.05 9.59 -2.96
N ASN A 46 4.27 9.05 -3.91
CA ASN A 46 3.00 9.63 -4.32
C ASN A 46 1.95 9.63 -3.21
N MET A 47 2.21 8.96 -2.07
CA MET A 47 1.34 9.04 -0.88
C MET A 47 1.12 10.46 -0.36
N VAL A 48 1.97 11.42 -0.74
CA VAL A 48 1.77 12.86 -0.47
C VAL A 48 0.43 13.38 -1.00
N ALA A 49 -0.15 12.74 -2.02
CA ALA A 49 -1.46 13.09 -2.56
C ALA A 49 -2.63 12.42 -1.82
N CYS A 50 -2.38 11.42 -0.96
CA CYS A 50 -3.42 10.68 -0.26
C CYS A 50 -4.20 11.58 0.71
N LYS A 51 -5.50 11.30 0.85
CA LYS A 51 -6.33 11.88 1.91
C LYS A 51 -5.97 11.31 3.29
N PRO A 52 -6.20 12.04 4.39
CA PRO A 52 -6.00 11.52 5.74
C PRO A 52 -6.70 10.18 5.97
N LEU A 53 -6.13 9.34 6.83
CA LEU A 53 -6.59 7.99 7.17
C LEU A 53 -6.51 6.95 6.04
N THR A 54 -5.99 7.31 4.87
CA THR A 54 -5.65 6.32 3.83
C THR A 54 -4.69 5.29 4.42
N LEU A 55 -4.98 4.01 4.19
CA LEU A 55 -4.12 2.91 4.61
C LEU A 55 -2.99 2.70 3.61
N VAL A 56 -1.75 2.64 4.06
CA VAL A 56 -0.59 2.30 3.24
C VAL A 56 -0.02 0.98 3.74
N VAL A 57 -0.04 -0.04 2.88
CA VAL A 57 0.60 -1.34 3.12
C VAL A 57 1.84 -1.41 2.24
N GLU A 58 2.99 -1.24 2.87
CA GLU A 58 4.28 -1.31 2.21
C GLU A 58 4.85 -2.74 2.31
N CYS A 59 5.05 -3.39 1.17
CA CYS A 59 5.67 -4.71 1.13
C CYS A 59 7.20 -4.58 1.12
N LEU A 60 7.84 -5.10 2.16
CA LEU A 60 9.26 -5.01 2.43
C LEU A 60 9.96 -6.35 2.16
N VAL A 61 11.23 -6.27 1.78
CA VAL A 61 12.12 -7.43 1.66
C VAL A 61 12.46 -7.96 3.06
N ALA A 62 12.42 -9.29 3.25
CA ALA A 62 12.75 -9.90 4.53
C ALA A 62 14.19 -9.58 4.98
N GLY A 63 14.35 -9.19 6.25
CA GLY A 63 15.66 -8.95 6.86
C GLY A 63 16.28 -7.58 6.61
N ARG A 64 15.57 -6.65 5.94
CA ARG A 64 15.96 -5.23 5.91
C ARG A 64 15.22 -4.43 6.98
N GLU A 65 15.91 -3.44 7.53
CA GLU A 65 15.34 -2.41 8.38
C GLU A 65 14.24 -1.66 7.62
N ILE A 66 13.13 -1.37 8.30
CA ILE A 66 12.08 -0.49 7.79
C ILE A 66 12.77 0.81 7.37
N ASN A 67 12.66 1.20 6.09
CA ASN A 67 13.02 2.55 5.71
C ASN A 67 12.02 3.50 6.37
N ILE A 68 12.42 4.08 7.50
CA ILE A 68 11.54 4.85 8.38
C ILE A 68 10.93 6.07 7.68
N LEU A 69 11.47 6.47 6.53
CA LEU A 69 11.00 7.62 5.76
C LEU A 69 9.52 7.53 5.39
N TYR A 70 9.04 6.41 4.87
CA TYR A 70 7.63 6.27 4.50
C TYR A 70 6.72 6.18 5.72
N ALA A 71 7.16 5.55 6.81
CA ALA A 71 6.43 5.53 8.08
C ALA A 71 6.31 6.94 8.67
N VAL A 72 7.39 7.73 8.66
CA VAL A 72 7.41 9.13 9.13
C VAL A 72 6.56 10.02 8.24
N MET A 73 6.64 9.85 6.93
CA MET A 73 5.81 10.58 5.97
C MET A 73 4.33 10.29 6.20
N ALA A 74 3.96 9.01 6.33
CA ALA A 74 2.60 8.60 6.66
C ALA A 74 2.12 9.22 7.98
N TYR A 75 2.96 9.24 9.03
CA TYR A 75 2.64 9.91 10.29
C TYR A 75 2.36 11.40 10.10
N LYS A 76 3.23 12.13 9.38
CA LYS A 76 3.06 13.57 9.11
C LYS A 76 1.81 13.87 8.28
N LEU A 77 1.46 12.99 7.36
CA LEU A 77 0.28 13.10 6.48
C LEU A 77 -1.00 12.54 7.13
N ARG A 78 -0.93 12.06 8.38
CA ARG A 78 -2.07 11.44 9.10
C ARG A 78 -2.64 10.21 8.36
N LEU A 79 -1.77 9.42 7.74
CA LEU A 79 -2.11 8.15 7.10
C LEU A 79 -1.96 6.99 8.10
N ARG A 80 -2.60 5.85 7.79
CA ARG A 80 -2.36 4.58 8.51
C ARG A 80 -1.27 3.82 7.76
N TYR A 81 -0.26 3.29 8.45
CA TYR A 81 0.89 2.66 7.80
C TYR A 81 1.18 1.28 8.37
N ILE A 82 1.46 0.33 7.48
CA ILE A 82 1.86 -1.04 7.79
C ILE A 82 3.06 -1.41 6.92
N GLY A 83 4.19 -1.71 7.56
CA GLY A 83 5.31 -2.38 6.91
C GLY A 83 5.11 -3.90 6.99
N HIS A 84 4.85 -4.54 5.85
CA HIS A 84 4.66 -5.98 5.74
C HIS A 84 5.93 -6.66 5.20
N SER A 85 6.62 -7.42 6.04
CA SER A 85 7.81 -8.16 5.63
C SER A 85 7.43 -9.42 4.87
N VAL A 86 7.80 -9.49 3.59
CA VAL A 86 7.48 -10.61 2.71
C VAL A 86 8.55 -11.68 2.83
N ARG A 87 8.16 -12.87 3.32
CA ARG A 87 9.07 -14.01 3.45
C ARG A 87 9.72 -14.34 2.11
N GLN A 88 11.03 -14.58 2.13
CA GLN A 88 11.83 -14.97 0.96
C GLN A 88 11.95 -13.91 -0.16
N ALA A 89 11.33 -12.74 -0.02
CA ALA A 89 11.62 -11.62 -0.91
C ALA A 89 13.11 -11.29 -0.82
N ARG A 90 13.72 -11.00 -1.97
CA ARG A 90 15.12 -10.60 -2.10
C ARG A 90 15.18 -9.24 -2.75
N GLN A 91 16.22 -8.49 -2.44
CA GLN A 91 16.50 -7.23 -3.12
C GLN A 91 16.76 -7.48 -4.61
N ASP A 92 16.31 -6.56 -5.46
CA ASP A 92 16.52 -6.58 -6.92
C ASP A 92 15.98 -7.83 -7.62
N ALA A 93 15.05 -8.53 -6.97
CA ALA A 93 14.35 -9.69 -7.49
C ALA A 93 12.84 -9.46 -7.50
N PRO A 94 12.08 -10.14 -8.39
CA PRO A 94 10.63 -10.11 -8.34
C PRO A 94 10.10 -10.50 -6.97
N MET A 95 9.23 -9.66 -6.40
CA MET A 95 8.58 -9.92 -5.12
C MET A 95 7.29 -10.70 -5.35
N SER A 96 7.15 -11.83 -4.66
CA SER A 96 5.91 -12.62 -4.63
C SER A 96 5.26 -12.47 -3.25
N VAL A 97 4.06 -11.89 -3.22
CA VAL A 97 3.29 -11.69 -1.97
C VAL A 97 2.02 -12.51 -2.02
N SER A 98 1.67 -13.13 -0.89
CA SER A 98 0.39 -13.81 -0.75
C SER A 98 -0.76 -12.81 -0.85
N ALA A 99 -1.63 -13.00 -1.84
CA ALA A 99 -2.78 -12.12 -2.01
C ALA A 99 -3.77 -12.22 -0.83
N ASP A 100 -3.96 -13.41 -0.24
CA ASP A 100 -4.86 -13.60 0.90
C ASP A 100 -4.35 -12.88 2.15
N GLU A 101 -3.03 -12.85 2.33
CA GLU A 101 -2.39 -12.09 3.41
C GLU A 101 -2.61 -10.59 3.23
N VAL A 102 -2.39 -10.08 2.01
CA VAL A 102 -2.64 -8.67 1.67
C VAL A 102 -4.10 -8.30 1.89
N VAL A 103 -5.05 -9.12 1.41
CA VAL A 103 -6.50 -8.90 1.60
C VAL A 103 -6.84 -8.85 3.09
N ARG A 104 -6.26 -9.73 3.90
CA ARG A 104 -6.45 -9.75 5.35
C ARG A 104 -5.95 -8.47 5.99
N LEU A 105 -4.72 -8.05 5.69
CA LEU A 105 -4.13 -6.80 6.20
C LEU A 105 -5.02 -5.59 5.88
N VAL A 106 -5.49 -5.50 4.63
CA VAL A 106 -6.39 -4.45 4.15
C VAL A 106 -7.70 -4.47 4.94
N LYS A 107 -8.42 -5.59 5.02
CA LYS A 107 -9.70 -5.68 5.74
C LYS A 107 -9.59 -5.35 7.23
N THR A 108 -8.57 -5.90 7.90
CA THR A 108 -8.36 -5.68 9.33
C THR A 108 -8.07 -4.21 9.65
N ASN A 109 -7.42 -3.48 8.74
CA ASN A 109 -6.92 -2.13 9.04
C ASN A 109 -7.67 -1.01 8.31
N LEU A 110 -8.56 -1.30 7.36
CA LEU A 110 -9.43 -0.30 6.74
C LEU A 110 -10.64 0.05 7.60
N SER A 111 -11.17 -0.93 8.33
CA SER A 111 -12.29 -0.75 9.26
C SER A 111 -12.04 0.46 10.16
N PRO A 112 -13.03 1.34 10.40
CA PRO A 112 -12.86 2.41 11.36
C PRO A 112 -12.46 1.79 12.69
N SER A 113 -11.43 2.33 13.34
CA SER A 113 -11.17 1.98 14.74
C SER A 113 -12.47 2.22 15.51
N PRO A 114 -12.88 1.32 16.43
CA PRO A 114 -13.98 1.65 17.33
C PRO A 114 -13.65 3.00 17.96
N SER A 115 -14.62 3.92 17.93
CA SER A 115 -14.52 5.22 18.61
C SER A 115 -14.05 4.97 20.05
N PRO A 116 -13.12 5.78 20.59
CA PRO A 116 -12.71 5.67 21.99
C PRO A 116 -13.90 5.82 22.95
#